data_AF-A0A7W1JC53-F1
#
_entry.id   AF-A0A7W1JC53-F1
#
_cell.length_a   1.000
_cell.length_b   1.000
_cell.length_c   1.000
_cell.angle_alpha   90.00
_cell.angle_beta   90.00
_cell.angle_gamma   90.00
#
_symmetry.space_group_name_H-M   'P 1'
#
loop_
_entity.id
_entity.type
_entity.pdbx_description
1 polymer ?
#
loop_
_entity_poly.entity_id
_entity_poly.type
_entity_poly.pdbx_seq_one_letter_code
_entity_poly.pdbx_strand_id
1 'polypeptide(L)'
;MLKKMLCVAVLFLGATVTEAAPSDLIELALTEVGTGSVEEMRKRIFSIPITVLGADFRWEAIERLPASIRQQRITSGRLLSRAEKILQPVLQLHKRTECVELFLYRNDSPRAVLWMGCVLILSDSLVALLYDAELTGIVAHELAHLYFMDAMAAAQKTNDERRMKVIELKCDAVAMLPLKLLEGDPTYYIRGVKRMANLMRNDSFFGRPVHCPIAVRVEDAPEHRGTSAVLATLHQVVGEMNIALPKVTQVSGG
;
A
#
# COMPACT_ATOMS: atom_id res chain seq x y z
N MET A 1 -27.81 18.58 22.34
CA MET A 1 -27.69 19.08 20.95
C MET A 1 -26.21 19.22 20.59
N LEU A 2 -25.56 18.16 20.11
CA LEU A 2 -24.15 18.20 19.68
C LEU A 2 -24.13 17.94 18.17
N LYS A 3 -23.94 19.01 17.38
CA LYS A 3 -23.94 18.96 15.92
C LYS A 3 -22.65 18.31 15.42
N LYS A 4 -22.84 17.17 14.74
CA LYS A 4 -22.06 16.59 13.63
C LYS A 4 -20.78 17.37 13.23
N MET A 5 -19.62 16.78 13.48
CA MET A 5 -18.42 16.98 12.64
C MET A 5 -18.02 15.61 12.09
N LEU A 6 -18.65 15.22 10.99
CA LEU A 6 -18.18 14.14 10.13
C LEU A 6 -17.41 14.81 9.00
N CYS A 7 -16.10 14.96 9.17
CA CYS A 7 -15.20 15.35 8.09
C CYS A 7 -15.05 14.17 7.13
N VAL A 8 -15.99 14.04 6.18
CA VAL A 8 -15.75 13.27 4.96
C VAL A 8 -14.90 14.16 4.05
N ALA A 9 -13.59 14.08 4.19
CA ALA A 9 -12.66 14.71 3.27
C ALA A 9 -12.62 13.89 1.97
N VAL A 10 -13.53 14.18 1.03
CA VAL A 10 -13.36 13.79 -0.37
C VAL A 10 -12.52 14.88 -1.03
N LEU A 11 -11.20 14.70 -1.04
CA LEU A 11 -10.27 15.61 -1.70
C LEU A 11 -10.22 15.30 -3.21
N PHE A 12 -10.81 16.22 -3.98
CA PHE A 12 -10.61 16.33 -5.42
C PHE A 12 -9.29 17.07 -5.67
N LEU A 13 -8.30 16.41 -6.28
CA LEU A 13 -7.14 17.09 -6.85
C LEU A 13 -7.22 17.09 -8.39
N GLY A 14 -7.08 18.27 -8.97
CA GLY A 14 -7.04 18.45 -10.42
C GLY A 14 -5.82 17.77 -11.04
N ALA A 15 -6.01 17.21 -12.24
CA ALA A 15 -4.97 16.62 -13.05
C ALA A 15 -4.06 17.70 -13.65
N THR A 16 -2.81 17.77 -13.19
CA THR A 16 -1.70 18.25 -14.01
C THR A 16 -0.83 17.04 -14.36
N VAL A 17 -0.52 16.89 -15.65
CA VAL A 17 0.35 15.84 -16.22
C VAL A 17 1.65 15.78 -15.41
N THR A 18 1.90 14.64 -14.76
CA THR A 18 2.99 14.50 -13.77
C THR A 18 4.28 14.03 -14.43
N GLU A 19 5.28 14.91 -14.41
CA GLU A 19 6.71 14.55 -14.43
C GLU A 19 7.01 13.41 -13.45
N ALA A 20 8.02 12.59 -13.76
CA ALA A 20 8.58 11.64 -12.80
C ALA A 20 8.84 12.37 -11.47
N ALA A 21 8.60 11.70 -10.34
CA ALA A 21 8.92 12.30 -9.04
C ALA A 21 10.38 12.79 -9.10
N PRO A 22 10.65 14.06 -8.75
CA PRO A 22 12.02 14.55 -8.80
C PRO A 22 12.87 13.66 -7.87
N SER A 23 14.11 13.38 -8.31
CA SER A 23 14.98 12.36 -7.70
C SER A 23 15.18 12.59 -6.20
N ASP A 24 15.10 13.85 -5.77
CA ASP A 24 15.17 14.27 -4.38
C ASP A 24 14.06 13.67 -3.49
N LEU A 25 12.86 13.44 -4.01
CA LEU A 25 11.77 12.82 -3.23
C LEU A 25 12.02 11.34 -2.96
N ILE A 26 12.60 10.64 -3.94
CA ILE A 26 12.92 9.22 -3.79
C ILE A 26 14.07 9.05 -2.82
N GLU A 27 15.13 9.85 -2.98
CA GLU A 27 16.25 9.88 -2.03
C GLU A 27 15.78 10.20 -0.61
N LEU A 28 14.86 11.15 -0.45
CA LEU A 28 14.27 11.48 0.85
C LEU A 28 13.49 10.30 1.44
N ALA A 29 12.65 9.64 0.65
CA ALA A 29 11.88 8.48 1.09
C ALA A 29 12.80 7.31 1.51
N LEU A 30 13.80 6.98 0.70
CA LEU A 30 14.76 5.92 0.96
C LEU A 30 15.62 6.23 2.19
N THR A 31 16.08 7.47 2.34
CA THR A 31 16.87 7.88 3.53
C THR A 31 16.09 7.65 4.83
N GLU A 32 14.78 7.94 4.83
CA GLU A 32 13.92 7.74 5.99
C GLU A 32 13.60 6.25 6.26
N VAL A 33 13.49 5.40 5.23
CA VAL A 33 13.12 3.98 5.35
C VAL A 33 14.33 3.06 5.58
N GLY A 34 15.48 3.37 5.00
CA GLY A 34 16.72 2.58 5.05
C GLY A 34 17.44 2.56 3.70
N THR A 35 18.76 2.44 3.72
CA THR A 35 19.65 2.62 2.55
C THR A 35 19.82 1.37 1.68
N GLY A 36 18.99 0.33 1.85
CA GLY A 36 18.79 -0.70 0.82
C GLY A 36 18.93 -2.16 1.24
N SER A 37 19.49 -2.48 2.42
CA SER A 37 19.46 -3.88 2.89
C SER A 37 18.12 -4.23 3.54
N VAL A 38 17.65 -5.46 3.30
CA VAL A 38 16.42 -6.00 3.88
C VAL A 38 16.48 -5.97 5.41
N GLU A 39 17.63 -6.30 5.98
CA GLU A 39 17.87 -6.32 7.42
C GLU A 39 17.80 -4.91 8.03
N GLU A 40 18.40 -3.92 7.36
CA GLU A 40 18.36 -2.53 7.83
C GLU A 40 16.91 -2.00 7.81
N MET A 41 16.22 -2.15 6.67
CA MET A 41 14.83 -1.72 6.55
C MET A 41 13.94 -2.40 7.59
N ARG A 42 14.09 -3.72 7.75
CA ARG A 42 13.36 -4.48 8.78
C ARG A 42 13.62 -3.93 10.17
N LYS A 43 14.89 -3.70 10.54
CA LYS A 43 15.26 -3.17 11.85
C LYS A 43 14.65 -1.79 12.08
N ARG A 44 14.76 -0.88 11.11
CA ARG A 44 14.25 0.49 11.21
C ARG A 44 12.72 0.49 11.27
N ILE A 45 12.06 -0.08 10.27
CA ILE A 45 10.60 -0.02 10.14
C ILE A 45 9.90 -0.74 11.29
N PHE A 46 10.37 -1.93 11.69
CA PHE A 46 9.71 -2.67 12.78
C PHE A 46 10.02 -2.11 14.17
N SER A 47 10.94 -1.13 14.27
CA SER A 47 11.18 -0.37 15.50
C SER A 47 10.28 0.86 15.65
N ILE A 48 9.61 1.30 14.57
CA ILE A 48 8.70 2.44 14.61
C ILE A 48 7.49 2.06 15.48
N PRO A 49 7.19 2.80 16.56
CA PRO A 49 5.99 2.57 17.34
C PRO A 49 4.77 2.87 16.47
N ILE A 50 3.80 1.96 16.47
CA ILE A 50 2.50 2.15 15.81
C ILE A 50 1.45 2.23 16.91
N THR A 51 0.54 3.19 16.78
CA THR A 51 -0.66 3.25 17.60
C THR A 51 -1.52 2.01 17.32
N VAL A 52 -1.57 1.09 18.28
CA VAL A 52 -2.43 -0.09 18.22
C VAL A 52 -3.82 0.29 18.71
N LEU A 53 -4.82 0.11 17.86
CA LEU A 53 -6.21 0.39 18.16
C LEU A 53 -6.91 -0.90 18.61
N GLY A 54 -7.53 -0.84 19.80
CA GLY A 54 -8.22 -1.98 20.42
C GLY A 54 -9.49 -2.42 19.66
N ALA A 55 -10.08 -3.53 20.10
CA ALA A 55 -11.27 -4.11 19.46
C ALA A 55 -12.46 -3.14 19.39
N ASP A 56 -12.72 -2.38 20.47
CA ASP A 56 -13.82 -1.41 20.53
C ASP A 56 -13.66 -0.32 19.46
N PHE A 57 -12.44 0.15 19.24
CA PHE A 57 -12.15 1.15 18.21
C PHE A 57 -12.35 0.58 16.80
N ARG A 58 -11.99 -0.70 16.58
CA ARG A 58 -12.25 -1.36 15.28
C ARG A 58 -13.73 -1.44 14.97
N TRP A 59 -14.54 -1.81 15.96
CA TRP A 59 -16.00 -1.82 15.81
C TRP A 59 -16.54 -0.43 15.44
N GLU A 60 -16.08 0.61 16.15
CA GLU A 60 -16.45 1.98 15.84
C GLU A 60 -16.00 2.41 14.42
N ALA A 61 -14.78 2.05 14.02
CA ALA A 61 -14.26 2.34 12.69
C ALA A 61 -15.10 1.69 11.59
N ILE A 62 -15.54 0.45 11.79
CA ILE A 62 -16.47 -0.25 10.90
C ILE A 62 -17.80 0.48 10.85
N GLU A 63 -18.42 0.83 11.98
CA GLU A 63 -19.71 1.53 12.01
C GLU A 63 -19.68 2.90 11.31
N ARG A 64 -18.52 3.56 11.32
CA ARG A 64 -18.27 4.84 10.63
C ARG A 64 -18.08 4.69 9.11
N LEU A 65 -17.97 3.48 8.58
CA LEU A 65 -17.93 3.27 7.13
C LEU A 65 -19.25 3.74 6.49
N PRO A 66 -19.18 4.29 5.25
CA PRO A 66 -20.37 4.59 4.47
C PRO A 66 -21.33 3.39 4.41
N ALA A 67 -22.62 3.64 4.61
CA ALA A 67 -23.64 2.59 4.63
C ALA A 67 -23.63 1.75 3.33
N SER A 68 -23.34 2.38 2.19
CA SER A 68 -23.19 1.72 0.89
C SER A 68 -22.09 0.67 0.88
N ILE A 69 -20.95 0.92 1.54
CA ILE A 69 -19.86 -0.06 1.68
C ILE A 69 -20.25 -1.15 2.68
N ARG A 70 -20.84 -0.76 3.83
CA ARG A 70 -21.22 -1.71 4.88
C ARG A 70 -22.21 -2.77 4.43
N GLN A 71 -23.24 -2.35 3.70
CA GLN A 71 -24.28 -3.25 3.17
C GLN A 71 -23.74 -4.24 2.14
N GLN A 72 -22.57 -3.97 1.57
CA GLN A 72 -21.90 -4.79 0.56
C GLN A 72 -20.84 -5.73 1.15
N ARG A 73 -20.73 -5.81 2.49
CA ARG A 73 -19.75 -6.69 3.17
C ARG A 73 -19.92 -8.14 2.72
N ILE A 74 -18.79 -8.77 2.38
CA ILE A 74 -18.69 -10.20 2.12
C ILE A 74 -18.17 -10.85 3.40
N THR A 75 -18.96 -11.75 3.98
CA THR A 75 -18.63 -12.42 5.25
C THR A 75 -18.27 -13.90 5.09
N SER A 76 -18.35 -14.43 3.86
CA SER A 76 -17.98 -15.82 3.56
C SER A 76 -17.68 -16.01 2.08
N GLY A 77 -17.05 -17.13 1.74
CA GLY A 77 -16.79 -17.57 0.37
C GLY A 77 -15.33 -17.51 -0.06
N ARG A 78 -15.06 -18.00 -1.27
CA ARG A 78 -13.70 -18.25 -1.76
C ARG A 78 -12.82 -17.01 -1.83
N LEU A 79 -13.38 -15.85 -2.21
CA LEU A 79 -12.63 -14.60 -2.29
C LEU A 79 -12.19 -14.12 -0.90
N LEU A 80 -13.07 -14.22 0.10
CA LEU A 80 -12.72 -13.89 1.48
C LEU A 80 -11.61 -14.80 2.00
N SER A 81 -11.77 -16.12 1.86
CA SER A 81 -10.75 -17.08 2.31
C SER A 81 -9.40 -16.87 1.62
N ARG A 82 -9.39 -16.48 0.34
CA ARG A 82 -8.18 -16.13 -0.39
C ARG A 82 -7.53 -14.85 0.16
N ALA A 83 -8.32 -13.80 0.37
CA ALA A 83 -7.83 -12.55 0.95
C ALA A 83 -7.24 -12.75 2.36
N GLU A 84 -7.91 -13.54 3.21
CA GLU A 84 -7.41 -13.91 4.55
C GLU A 84 -6.08 -14.66 4.48
N LYS A 85 -5.97 -15.65 3.58
CA LYS A 85 -4.73 -16.43 3.38
C LYS A 85 -3.55 -15.56 2.96
N ILE A 86 -3.79 -14.52 2.16
CA ILE A 86 -2.77 -13.58 1.70
C ILE A 86 -2.42 -12.55 2.79
N LEU A 87 -3.43 -12.05 3.50
CA LEU A 87 -3.25 -11.04 4.55
C LEU A 87 -2.50 -11.58 5.76
N GLN A 88 -2.79 -12.81 6.18
CA GLN A 88 -2.33 -13.34 7.46
C GLN A 88 -0.80 -13.38 7.59
N PRO A 89 -0.01 -13.88 6.61
CA PRO A 89 1.45 -13.84 6.69
C PRO A 89 2.01 -12.41 6.78
N VAL A 90 1.39 -11.46 6.07
CA VAL A 90 1.81 -10.05 6.11
C VAL A 90 1.56 -9.46 7.50
N LEU A 91 0.36 -9.66 8.07
CA LEU A 91 0.05 -9.22 9.43
C LEU A 91 0.99 -9.84 10.47
N GLN A 92 1.29 -11.13 10.36
CA GLN A 92 2.21 -11.82 11.26
C GLN A 92 3.61 -11.21 11.20
N LEU A 93 4.11 -10.93 9.99
CA LEU A 93 5.42 -10.32 9.78
C LEU A 93 5.52 -8.94 10.44
N HIS A 94 4.47 -8.12 10.32
CA HIS A 94 4.39 -6.81 10.97
C HIS A 94 4.00 -6.86 12.46
N LYS A 95 3.70 -8.06 13.00
CA LYS A 95 3.17 -8.28 14.36
C LYS A 95 1.86 -7.51 14.60
N ARG A 96 0.90 -7.64 13.67
CA ARG A 96 -0.37 -6.89 13.61
C ARG A 96 -1.61 -7.75 13.47
N THR A 97 -1.52 -9.06 13.68
CA THR A 97 -2.63 -10.01 13.53
C THR A 97 -3.91 -9.60 14.27
N GLU A 98 -3.80 -8.98 15.43
CA GLU A 98 -4.95 -8.58 16.27
C GLU A 98 -5.30 -7.09 16.15
N CYS A 99 -4.58 -6.35 15.30
CA CYS A 99 -4.69 -4.89 15.19
C CYS A 99 -5.54 -4.44 14.01
N VAL A 100 -5.64 -5.25 12.97
CA VAL A 100 -6.28 -4.90 11.69
C VAL A 100 -7.38 -5.91 11.37
N GLU A 101 -8.60 -5.40 11.16
CA GLU A 101 -9.73 -6.18 10.67
C GLU A 101 -9.75 -6.16 9.13
N LEU A 102 -9.99 -7.31 8.49
CA LEU A 102 -10.27 -7.37 7.06
C LEU A 102 -11.75 -7.06 6.79
N PHE A 103 -12.00 -6.08 5.92
CA PHE A 103 -13.32 -5.72 5.42
C PHE A 103 -13.40 -5.90 3.90
N LEU A 104 -13.78 -7.10 3.46
CA LEU A 104 -14.04 -7.38 2.05
C LEU A 104 -15.46 -6.93 1.68
N TYR A 105 -15.62 -6.21 0.57
CA TYR A 105 -16.94 -5.77 0.09
C TYR A 105 -17.08 -5.86 -1.43
N ARG A 106 -18.32 -5.87 -1.92
CA ARG A 106 -18.62 -5.92 -3.36
C ARG A 106 -18.38 -4.56 -4.01
N ASN A 107 -17.53 -4.49 -5.01
CA ASN A 107 -17.36 -3.29 -5.83
C ASN A 107 -16.71 -3.64 -7.16
N ASP A 108 -17.27 -3.15 -8.27
CA ASP A 108 -16.71 -3.42 -9.60
C ASP A 108 -15.35 -2.73 -9.82
N SER A 109 -15.04 -1.69 -9.02
CA SER A 109 -13.79 -0.95 -9.08
C SER A 109 -12.76 -1.54 -8.09
N PRO A 110 -11.54 -1.88 -8.54
CA PRO A 110 -10.51 -2.48 -7.68
C PRO A 110 -9.98 -1.45 -6.68
N ARG A 111 -10.16 -1.71 -5.38
CA ARG A 111 -9.82 -0.78 -4.29
C ARG A 111 -9.20 -1.50 -3.11
N ALA A 112 -8.16 -0.91 -2.55
CA ALA A 112 -7.58 -1.22 -1.24
C ALA A 112 -7.45 0.10 -0.48
N VAL A 113 -7.82 0.10 0.81
CA VAL A 113 -7.65 1.26 1.71
C VAL A 113 -7.47 0.76 3.13
N LEU A 114 -6.48 1.29 3.85
CA LEU A 114 -6.43 1.20 5.31
C LEU A 114 -7.29 2.30 5.96
N TRP A 115 -8.47 1.93 6.44
CA TRP A 115 -9.42 2.82 7.08
C TRP A 115 -9.16 2.97 8.58
N MET A 116 -9.00 4.24 9.01
CA MET A 116 -8.77 4.62 10.41
C MET A 116 -7.66 3.81 11.11
N GLY A 117 -6.64 3.36 10.37
CA GLY A 117 -5.51 2.62 10.92
C GLY A 117 -5.83 1.22 11.47
N CYS A 118 -7.03 0.67 11.23
CA CYS A 118 -7.41 -0.59 11.87
C CYS A 118 -8.41 -1.44 11.08
N VAL A 119 -8.89 -0.97 9.92
CA VAL A 119 -9.76 -1.74 9.02
C VAL A 119 -9.15 -1.73 7.63
N LEU A 120 -8.64 -2.88 7.17
CA LEU A 120 -8.17 -3.04 5.80
C LEU A 120 -9.37 -3.35 4.90
N ILE A 121 -9.78 -2.37 4.10
CA ILE A 121 -10.88 -2.50 3.17
C ILE A 121 -10.35 -2.98 1.82
N LEU A 122 -10.89 -4.08 1.31
CA LEU A 122 -10.59 -4.59 -0.03
C LEU A 122 -11.89 -4.73 -0.82
N SER A 123 -11.90 -4.36 -2.09
CA SER A 123 -13.00 -4.75 -2.98
C SER A 123 -12.81 -6.17 -3.50
N ASP A 124 -13.91 -6.86 -3.79
CA ASP A 124 -13.89 -8.18 -4.40
C ASP A 124 -13.27 -8.19 -5.81
N SER A 125 -13.49 -7.14 -6.62
CA SER A 125 -12.83 -6.97 -7.91
C SER A 125 -11.30 -6.91 -7.78
N LEU A 126 -10.76 -6.18 -6.81
CA LEU A 126 -9.32 -6.16 -6.54
C LEU A 126 -8.80 -7.57 -6.25
N VAL A 127 -9.46 -8.24 -5.31
CA VAL A 127 -9.06 -9.59 -4.91
C VAL A 127 -9.15 -10.53 -6.12
N ALA A 128 -10.21 -10.47 -6.91
CA ALA A 128 -10.40 -11.34 -8.06
C ALA A 128 -9.38 -11.13 -9.20
N LEU A 129 -8.93 -9.89 -9.42
CA LEU A 129 -8.13 -9.52 -10.60
C LEU A 129 -6.61 -9.59 -10.40
N LEU A 130 -6.12 -9.47 -9.17
CA LEU A 130 -4.68 -9.56 -8.87
C LEU A 130 -4.26 -11.01 -8.64
N TYR A 131 -3.02 -11.35 -9.01
CA TYR A 131 -2.41 -12.60 -8.57
C TYR A 131 -2.03 -12.54 -7.08
N ASP A 132 -1.84 -13.69 -6.43
CA ASP A 132 -1.58 -13.75 -4.97
C ASP A 132 -0.41 -12.86 -4.55
N ALA A 133 0.74 -12.95 -5.24
CA ALA A 133 1.90 -12.13 -4.90
C ALA A 133 1.71 -10.63 -5.20
N GLU A 134 0.89 -10.28 -6.19
CA GLU A 134 0.55 -8.88 -6.49
C GLU A 134 -0.35 -8.32 -5.38
N LEU A 135 -1.36 -9.10 -4.96
CA LEU A 135 -2.25 -8.75 -3.85
C LEU A 135 -1.49 -8.68 -2.53
N THR A 136 -0.51 -9.56 -2.27
CA THR A 136 0.40 -9.46 -1.12
C THR A 136 1.11 -8.10 -1.10
N GLY A 137 1.62 -7.64 -2.25
CA GLY A 137 2.27 -6.34 -2.36
C GLY A 137 1.33 -5.18 -2.07
N ILE A 138 0.10 -5.21 -2.62
CA ILE A 138 -0.91 -4.16 -2.35
C ILE A 138 -1.32 -4.14 -0.88
N VAL A 139 -1.57 -5.31 -0.28
CA VAL A 139 -1.87 -5.42 1.15
C VAL A 139 -0.72 -4.90 2.02
N ALA A 140 0.53 -5.21 1.64
CA ALA A 140 1.71 -4.71 2.33
C ALA A 140 1.83 -3.18 2.23
N HIS A 141 1.49 -2.58 1.09
CA HIS A 141 1.42 -1.13 0.93
C HIS A 141 0.38 -0.50 1.87
N GLU A 142 -0.85 -1.03 1.89
CA GLU A 142 -1.88 -0.49 2.79
C GLU A 142 -1.48 -0.58 4.26
N LEU A 143 -0.86 -1.69 4.66
CA LEU A 143 -0.35 -1.86 6.02
C LEU A 143 0.84 -0.94 6.31
N ALA A 144 1.61 -0.52 5.30
CA ALA A 144 2.71 0.41 5.48
C ALA A 144 2.23 1.79 5.96
N HIS A 145 1.01 2.20 5.62
CA HIS A 145 0.43 3.44 6.13
C HIS A 145 0.38 3.50 7.67
N LEU A 146 0.30 2.35 8.35
CA LEU A 146 0.35 2.30 9.82
C LEU A 146 1.61 2.95 10.41
N TYR A 147 2.73 2.86 9.72
CA TYR A 147 4.01 3.44 10.18
C TYR A 147 4.07 4.96 10.04
N PHE A 148 3.20 5.54 9.21
CA PHE A 148 3.29 6.93 8.80
C PHE A 148 1.99 7.72 9.02
N MET A 149 1.01 7.17 9.76
CA MET A 149 -0.30 7.79 9.98
C MET A 149 -0.20 9.23 10.51
N ASP A 150 0.65 9.49 11.50
CA ASP A 150 0.81 10.84 12.07
C ASP A 150 1.35 11.83 11.04
N ALA A 151 2.31 11.39 10.21
CA ALA A 151 2.87 12.19 9.14
C ALA A 151 1.83 12.45 8.03
N MET A 152 1.00 11.46 7.70
CA MET A 152 -0.12 11.60 6.76
C MET A 152 -1.13 12.61 7.28
N ALA A 153 -1.56 12.48 8.55
CA ALA A 153 -2.52 13.39 9.17
C ALA A 153 -1.98 14.84 9.20
N ALA A 154 -0.69 15.01 9.51
CA ALA A 154 -0.04 16.32 9.46
C ALA A 154 -0.02 16.91 8.05
N ALA A 155 0.41 16.14 7.04
CA ALA A 155 0.47 16.57 5.65
C ALA A 155 -0.92 16.92 5.09
N GLN A 156 -1.94 16.10 5.40
CA GLN A 156 -3.32 16.36 5.01
C GLN A 156 -3.88 17.63 5.64
N LYS A 157 -3.61 17.87 6.93
CA LYS A 157 -4.05 19.08 7.64
C LYS A 157 -3.49 20.36 6.99
N THR A 158 -2.29 20.30 6.43
CA THR A 158 -1.62 21.44 5.79
C THR A 158 -1.72 21.45 4.27
N ASN A 159 -2.44 20.50 3.66
CA ASN A 159 -2.45 20.26 2.20
C ASN A 159 -1.03 20.19 1.58
N ASP A 160 -0.07 19.58 2.30
CA ASP A 160 1.30 19.42 1.82
C ASP A 160 1.40 18.22 0.87
N GLU A 161 1.10 18.47 -0.41
CA GLU A 161 1.15 17.46 -1.47
C GLU A 161 2.54 16.84 -1.63
N ARG A 162 3.60 17.62 -1.44
CA ARG A 162 4.98 17.14 -1.57
C ARG A 162 5.28 16.14 -0.46
N ARG A 163 4.95 16.46 0.78
CA ARG A 163 5.12 15.54 1.91
C ARG A 163 4.26 14.29 1.74
N MET A 164 3.05 14.45 1.19
CA MET A 164 2.19 13.31 0.92
C MET A 164 2.84 12.35 -0.08
N LYS A 165 3.38 12.85 -1.20
CA LYS A 165 4.12 12.02 -2.17
C LYS A 165 5.30 11.27 -1.54
N VAL A 166 6.06 11.91 -0.65
CA VAL A 166 7.18 11.25 0.06
C VAL A 166 6.67 10.10 0.93
N ILE A 167 5.55 10.28 1.63
CA ILE A 167 4.97 9.22 2.47
C ILE A 167 4.49 8.04 1.63
N GLU A 168 3.86 8.27 0.49
CA GLU A 168 3.47 7.19 -0.45
C GLU A 168 4.69 6.43 -0.95
N LEU A 169 5.77 7.12 -1.34
CA LEU A 169 7.04 6.48 -1.73
C LEU A 169 7.65 5.65 -0.60
N LYS A 170 7.51 6.09 0.65
CA LYS A 170 7.91 5.29 1.81
C LYS A 170 7.05 4.04 1.96
N CYS A 171 5.75 4.14 1.73
CA CYS A 171 4.83 3.00 1.75
C CYS A 171 5.19 1.99 0.64
N ASP A 172 5.54 2.46 -0.56
CA ASP A 172 6.04 1.63 -1.66
C ASP A 172 7.30 0.86 -1.27
N ALA A 173 8.28 1.53 -0.68
CA ALA A 173 9.52 0.90 -0.22
C ALA A 173 9.24 -0.15 0.87
N VAL A 174 8.36 0.16 1.83
CA VAL A 174 7.96 -0.80 2.87
C VAL A 174 7.17 -1.97 2.29
N ALA A 175 6.34 -1.78 1.27
CA ALA A 175 5.55 -2.85 0.64
C ALA A 175 6.43 -3.95 -0.01
N MET A 176 7.60 -3.57 -0.50
CA MET A 176 8.59 -4.51 -1.06
C MET A 176 9.21 -5.42 0.00
N LEU A 177 9.27 -4.97 1.26
CA LEU A 177 9.93 -5.69 2.33
C LEU A 177 9.22 -7.02 2.69
N PRO A 178 7.89 -7.07 2.88
CA PRO A 178 7.18 -8.34 3.06
C PRO A 178 7.34 -9.31 1.90
N LEU A 179 7.37 -8.82 0.65
CA LEU A 179 7.61 -9.68 -0.50
C LEU A 179 8.99 -10.34 -0.39
N LYS A 180 10.06 -9.60 -0.11
CA LYS A 180 11.40 -10.19 0.13
C LYS A 180 11.42 -11.15 1.32
N LEU A 181 10.85 -10.75 2.45
CA LEU A 181 10.89 -11.54 3.70
C LEU A 181 10.05 -12.82 3.64
N LEU A 182 9.06 -12.88 2.75
CA LEU A 182 8.26 -14.08 2.45
C LEU A 182 8.80 -14.85 1.24
N GLU A 183 10.07 -14.64 0.87
CA GLU A 183 10.76 -15.29 -0.25
C GLU A 183 10.11 -15.04 -1.63
N GLY A 184 9.32 -13.99 -1.75
CA GLY A 184 8.71 -13.51 -2.99
C GLY A 184 9.57 -12.49 -3.74
N ASP A 185 9.18 -12.22 -4.99
CA ASP A 185 9.80 -11.19 -5.83
C ASP A 185 9.10 -9.83 -5.63
N PRO A 186 9.79 -8.76 -5.19
CA PRO A 186 9.22 -7.44 -5.05
C PRO A 186 8.68 -6.83 -6.33
N THR A 187 9.13 -7.30 -7.51
CA THR A 187 8.57 -6.82 -8.78
C THR A 187 7.07 -7.11 -8.90
N TYR A 188 6.54 -8.09 -8.15
CA TYR A 188 5.12 -8.37 -8.08
C TYR A 188 4.30 -7.20 -7.52
N TYR A 189 4.84 -6.41 -6.59
CA TYR A 189 4.18 -5.19 -6.14
C TYR A 189 4.01 -4.20 -7.30
N ILE A 190 5.08 -3.95 -8.06
CA ILE A 190 5.07 -3.03 -9.21
C ILE A 190 4.09 -3.49 -10.29
N ARG A 191 4.02 -4.80 -10.56
CA ARG A 191 3.03 -5.35 -11.49
C ARG A 191 1.60 -5.17 -10.98
N GLY A 192 1.37 -5.37 -9.68
CA GLY A 192 0.07 -5.15 -9.03
C GLY A 192 -0.41 -3.70 -9.20
N VAL A 193 0.45 -2.73 -8.87
CA VAL A 193 0.14 -1.28 -9.05
C VAL A 193 -0.16 -0.96 -10.52
N LYS A 194 0.67 -1.43 -11.46
CA LYS A 194 0.42 -1.24 -12.90
C LYS A 194 -0.92 -1.84 -13.34
N ARG A 195 -1.25 -3.04 -12.87
CA ARG A 195 -2.51 -3.71 -13.19
C ARG A 195 -3.70 -2.92 -12.63
N MET A 196 -3.63 -2.47 -11.38
CA MET A 196 -4.66 -1.61 -10.78
C MET A 196 -4.86 -0.32 -11.58
N ALA A 197 -3.77 0.37 -11.93
CA ALA A 197 -3.84 1.59 -12.73
C ALA A 197 -4.49 1.34 -14.10
N ASN A 198 -4.19 0.22 -14.77
CA ASN A 198 -4.83 -0.14 -16.04
C ASN A 198 -6.34 -0.39 -15.88
N LEU A 199 -6.74 -1.10 -14.83
CA LEU A 199 -8.14 -1.39 -14.55
C LEU A 199 -8.93 -0.11 -14.25
N MET A 200 -8.37 0.80 -13.46
CA MET A 200 -8.99 2.08 -13.13
C MET A 200 -9.12 3.02 -14.34
N ARG A 201 -8.20 2.95 -15.31
CA ARG A 201 -8.28 3.73 -16.56
C ARG A 201 -9.41 3.26 -17.47
N ASN A 202 -9.64 1.96 -17.53
CA ASN A 202 -10.67 1.37 -18.37
C ASN A 202 -12.07 1.43 -17.76
N ASP A 203 -12.18 1.83 -16.50
CA ASP A 203 -13.44 2.07 -15.78
C ASP A 203 -14.09 3.37 -16.28
N SER A 204 -14.48 3.37 -17.56
CA SER A 204 -15.22 4.46 -18.23
C SER A 204 -16.64 4.64 -17.68
N PHE A 205 -17.06 3.76 -16.77
CA PHE A 205 -18.41 3.73 -16.20
C PHE A 205 -18.63 4.76 -15.10
N PHE A 206 -17.55 5.22 -14.42
CA PHE A 206 -17.63 6.30 -13.44
C PHE A 206 -17.03 7.57 -13.99
N GLY A 207 -17.88 8.48 -14.47
CA GLY A 207 -17.52 9.84 -14.93
C GLY A 207 -16.95 10.77 -13.85
N ARG A 208 -16.30 10.24 -12.81
CA ARG A 208 -15.49 11.01 -11.85
C ARG A 208 -14.26 10.19 -11.44
N PRO A 209 -13.04 10.76 -11.54
CA PRO A 209 -11.84 10.11 -11.04
C PRO A 209 -11.96 9.93 -9.53
N VAL A 210 -11.83 8.70 -9.06
CA VAL A 210 -11.73 8.43 -7.63
C VAL A 210 -10.25 8.31 -7.31
N HIS A 211 -9.71 9.32 -6.63
CA HIS A 211 -8.30 9.39 -6.28
C HIS A 211 -7.95 8.34 -5.25
N CYS A 212 -7.33 7.27 -5.74
CA CYS A 212 -6.42 6.47 -4.95
C CYS A 212 -5.02 7.06 -5.18
N PRO A 213 -4.29 7.49 -4.13
CA PRO A 213 -2.90 7.93 -4.29
C PRO A 213 -1.95 6.77 -4.66
N ILE A 214 -2.45 5.53 -4.71
CA ILE A 214 -1.75 4.34 -5.26
C ILE A 214 -1.66 4.42 -6.79
N ALA A 215 -1.00 5.46 -7.26
CA ALA A 215 -0.39 5.56 -8.57
C ALA A 215 0.32 6.91 -8.60
N VAL A 216 1.65 6.89 -8.49
CA VAL A 216 2.42 7.75 -9.39
C VAL A 216 1.86 7.44 -10.79
N ARG A 217 1.13 8.37 -11.39
CA ARG A 217 0.49 8.16 -12.70
C ARG A 217 1.54 7.63 -13.67
N VAL A 218 1.31 6.42 -14.16
CA VAL A 218 2.12 5.80 -15.21
C VAL A 218 1.46 6.15 -16.55
N GLU A 219 1.47 7.42 -16.96
CA GLU A 219 0.97 7.85 -18.28
C GLU A 219 1.77 8.98 -18.94
N ASP A 220 2.03 8.74 -20.23
CA ASP A 220 2.22 9.63 -21.38
C ASP A 220 3.47 10.54 -21.43
N ALA A 221 4.63 9.90 -21.51
CA ALA A 221 5.68 10.39 -22.41
C ALA A 221 5.47 9.74 -23.79
N PRO A 222 5.62 10.47 -24.91
CA PRO A 222 5.65 9.87 -26.24
C PRO A 222 6.72 8.78 -26.26
N GLU A 223 6.47 7.72 -27.04
CA GLU A 223 7.35 6.56 -27.17
C GLU A 223 8.84 6.96 -27.09
N HIS A 224 9.52 6.39 -26.09
CA HIS A 224 10.90 6.65 -25.65
C HIS A 224 11.11 7.77 -24.61
N ARG A 225 11.14 7.36 -23.33
CA ARG A 225 12.11 7.71 -22.25
C ARG A 225 11.49 7.95 -20.85
N GLY A 226 10.20 8.21 -20.72
CA GLY A 226 9.60 8.60 -19.42
C GLY A 226 9.29 7.45 -18.44
N THR A 227 8.86 6.29 -18.94
CA THR A 227 8.64 5.08 -18.13
C THR A 227 9.93 4.53 -17.52
N SER A 228 11.09 5.05 -17.91
CA SER A 228 12.38 4.58 -17.45
C SER A 228 12.76 5.09 -16.06
N ALA A 229 12.33 6.26 -15.58
CA ALA A 229 12.95 6.85 -14.37
C ALA A 229 12.47 6.20 -13.07
N VAL A 230 11.16 6.21 -12.77
CA VAL A 230 10.63 5.60 -11.53
C VAL A 230 10.78 4.08 -11.55
N LEU A 231 10.61 3.43 -12.71
CA LEU A 231 10.92 2.01 -12.85
C LEU A 231 12.41 1.75 -12.75
N ALA A 232 13.31 2.57 -13.33
CA ALA A 232 14.74 2.39 -13.11
C ALA A 232 15.11 2.66 -11.66
N THR A 233 14.44 3.57 -10.94
CA THR A 233 14.72 3.80 -9.53
C THR A 233 14.16 2.68 -8.66
N LEU A 234 12.96 2.15 -8.93
CA LEU A 234 12.45 0.96 -8.24
C LEU A 234 13.23 -0.30 -8.65
N HIS A 235 13.69 -0.43 -9.90
CA HIS A 235 14.59 -1.49 -10.34
C HIS A 235 16.01 -1.31 -9.80
N GLN A 236 16.45 -0.08 -9.55
CA GLN A 236 17.70 0.26 -8.91
C GLN A 236 17.61 -0.11 -7.43
N VAL A 237 16.52 0.27 -6.74
CA VAL A 237 16.24 -0.17 -5.36
C VAL A 237 16.11 -1.68 -5.29
N VAL A 238 15.37 -2.33 -6.20
CA VAL A 238 15.27 -3.80 -6.27
C VAL A 238 16.62 -4.44 -6.61
N GLY A 239 17.44 -3.78 -7.44
CA GLY A 239 18.79 -4.19 -7.81
C GLY A 239 19.78 -4.04 -6.64
N GLU A 240 19.66 -2.97 -5.87
CA GLU A 240 20.38 -2.69 -4.63
C GLU A 240 19.90 -3.60 -3.49
N MET A 241 18.64 -4.07 -3.52
CA MET A 241 18.12 -5.09 -2.60
C MET A 241 18.52 -6.52 -3.00
N ASN A 242 19.10 -6.73 -4.18
CA ASN A 242 19.69 -8.01 -4.62
C ASN A 242 21.18 -8.12 -4.25
N ILE A 243 21.58 -7.58 -3.09
CA ILE A 243 22.91 -7.82 -2.52
C ILE A 243 23.04 -9.31 -2.18
N ALA A 244 24.16 -9.89 -2.64
CA ALA A 244 24.47 -11.31 -2.58
C ALA A 244 24.11 -11.95 -1.24
N LEU A 245 23.27 -13.01 -1.29
CA LEU A 245 23.09 -13.92 -0.17
C LEU A 245 24.49 -14.41 0.28
N PRO A 246 24.83 -14.36 1.57
CA PRO A 246 26.08 -14.96 2.03
C PRO A 246 26.08 -16.43 1.60
N LYS A 247 27.16 -16.86 0.92
CA LYS A 247 27.36 -18.27 0.61
C LYS A 247 27.25 -19.04 1.92
N VAL A 248 26.21 -19.86 2.05
CA VAL A 248 26.07 -20.80 3.15
C VAL A 248 27.23 -21.77 3.00
N THR A 249 28.27 -21.58 3.81
CA THR A 249 29.36 -22.54 3.92
C THR A 249 28.75 -23.80 4.52
N GLN A 250 28.67 -24.88 3.74
CA GLN A 250 28.36 -26.19 4.29
C GLN A 250 29.43 -26.51 5.32
N VAL A 251 29.03 -26.58 6.58
CA VAL A 251 29.85 -27.18 7.63
C VAL A 251 29.79 -28.69 7.37
N SER A 252 30.81 -29.21 6.68
CA SER A 252 31.05 -30.64 6.63
C SER A 252 31.40 -31.09 8.05
N GLY A 253 30.49 -31.81 8.70
CA GLY A 253 30.75 -32.48 9.96
C GLY A 253 31.86 -33.52 9.76
N GLY A 254 32.92 -33.40 10.54
CA GLY A 254 33.84 -34.49 10.87
C GLY A 254 33.36 -35.26 12.10
#